data_AF-A0A382UEH7-F1
#
_entry.id   AF-A0A382UEH7-F1
#
_cell.length_a   1.000
_cell.length_b   1.000
_cell.length_c   1.000
_cell.angle_alpha   90.00
_cell.angle_beta   90.00
_cell.angle_gamma   90.00
#
_symmetry.space_group_name_H-M   'P 1'
#
loop_
_entity.id
_entity.type
_entity.pdbx_description
1 polymer ?
#
loop_
_entity_poly.entity_id
_entity_poly.type
_entity_poly.pdbx_seq_one_letter_code
_entity_poly.pdbx_strand_id
1 'polypeptide(L)' 'VVNISGFAYSGATEASVGQTIRFTEIDGAVHTASAADNTFDTAPLSGGQSADVVIDQPGT' A
#
# COMPACT_ATOMS: atom_id res chain seq x y z
N VAL A 1 -1.56 -3.05 7.96
CA VAL A 1 -0.67 -1.91 7.62
C VAL A 1 0.50 -2.46 6.81
N VAL A 2 0.98 -1.68 5.85
CA VAL A 2 2.18 -1.96 5.06
C VAL A 2 3.07 -0.72 5.09
N ASN A 3 4.33 -0.89 5.45
CA ASN A 3 5.34 0.15 5.40
C ASN A 3 6.18 0.01 4.14
N ILE A 4 6.57 1.15 3.57
CA ILE A 4 7.45 1.25 2.41
C ILE A 4 8.75 1.90 2.87
N SER A 5 9.85 1.18 2.70
CA SER A 5 11.19 1.73 2.96
C SER A 5 12.27 0.92 2.25
N GLY A 6 13.40 1.54 1.91
CA GLY A 6 14.56 0.86 1.33
C GLY A 6 14.23 0.15 0.00
N PHE A 7 13.32 0.72 -0.79
CA PHE A 7 12.78 0.13 -2.03
C PHE A 7 12.08 -1.23 -1.81
N ALA A 8 11.52 -1.46 -0.63
CA ALA A 8 10.80 -2.68 -0.28
C ALA A 8 9.52 -2.39 0.51
N TYR A 9 8.58 -3.34 0.45
CA TYR A 9 7.37 -3.35 1.26
C TYR A 9 7.55 -4.29 2.46
N SER A 10 7.01 -3.92 3.62
CA SER A 10 6.92 -4.82 4.79
C SER A 10 5.55 -4.67 5.47
N GLY A 11 4.90 -5.77 5.82
CA GLY A 11 3.64 -5.74 6.56
C GLY A 11 2.67 -6.83 6.12
N ALA A 12 1.38 -6.50 6.14
CA ALA A 12 0.31 -7.44 5.78
C ALA A 12 0.44 -7.93 4.33
N THR A 13 0.38 -9.24 4.14
CA THR A 13 0.33 -9.91 2.82
C THR A 13 -1.05 -10.47 2.49
N GLU A 14 -1.96 -10.45 3.47
CA GLU A 14 -3.31 -10.97 3.35
C GLU A 14 -4.29 -10.00 4.03
N ALA A 15 -5.50 -9.93 3.50
CA ALA A 15 -6.60 -9.15 4.06
C ALA A 15 -7.91 -9.85 3.70
N SER A 16 -8.90 -9.79 4.60
CA SER A 16 -10.25 -10.22 4.24
C SER A 16 -10.91 -9.18 3.34
N VAL A 17 -11.83 -9.62 2.49
CA VAL A 17 -12.71 -8.71 1.74
C VAL A 17 -13.43 -7.76 2.71
N GLY A 18 -13.44 -6.47 2.36
CA GLY A 18 -13.93 -5.37 3.18
C GLY A 18 -12.89 -4.75 4.13
N GLN A 19 -11.70 -5.34 4.29
CA GLN A 19 -10.64 -4.74 5.10
C GLN A 19 -9.92 -3.62 4.37
N THR A 20 -9.41 -2.65 5.15
CA THR A 20 -8.56 -1.57 4.67
C THR A 20 -7.11 -1.84 5.01
N ILE A 21 -6.23 -1.79 4.00
CA ILE A 21 -4.79 -1.77 4.17
C ILE A 21 -4.33 -0.31 4.10
N ARG A 22 -3.70 0.16 5.18
CA ARG A 22 -2.95 1.42 5.18
C ARG A 22 -1.52 1.20 4.71
N PHE A 23 -1.13 1.84 3.62
CA PHE A 23 0.24 1.97 3.15
C PHE A 23 0.85 3.24 3.72
N THR A 24 2.07 3.16 4.23
CA THR A 24 2.81 4.30 4.78
C THR A 24 4.22 4.31 4.24
N GLU A 25 4.62 5.42 3.63
CA GLU A 25 6.00 5.71 3.30
C GLU A 25 6.72 6.19 4.58
N ILE A 26 7.79 5.51 4.98
CA ILE A 26 8.49 5.79 6.25
C ILE A 26 9.96 6.18 6.07
N ASP A 27 10.44 6.30 4.83
CA ASP A 27 11.76 6.82 4.49
C ASP A 27 11.69 8.22 3.84
N GLY A 28 12.65 8.58 3.00
CA GLY A 28 12.74 9.91 2.37
C GLY A 28 12.56 9.88 0.85
N ALA A 29 12.50 8.70 0.25
CA ALA A 29 12.25 8.51 -1.16
C ALA A 29 10.74 8.47 -1.43
N VAL A 30 10.34 8.95 -2.60
CA VAL A 30 8.95 8.91 -3.02
C VAL A 30 8.64 7.52 -3.56
N HIS A 31 7.59 6.90 -3.04
CA HIS A 31 7.11 5.58 -3.45
C HIS A 31 5.62 5.60 -3.77
N THR A 32 5.10 4.52 -4.35
CA THR A 32 3.67 4.25 -4.49
C THR A 32 3.39 2.82 -4.04
N ALA A 33 2.12 2.45 -3.86
CA ALA A 33 1.67 1.07 -3.94
C ALA A 33 0.54 1.00 -4.99
N SER A 34 0.75 0.19 -6.01
CA SER A 34 -0.20 0.05 -7.13
C SER A 34 -0.34 -1.42 -7.50
N ALA A 35 -1.55 -1.86 -7.84
CA ALA A 35 -1.79 -3.20 -8.35
C ALA A 35 -1.40 -3.30 -9.83
N ALA A 36 -0.85 -4.45 -10.25
CA ALA A 36 -0.42 -4.66 -11.63
C ALA A 36 -1.57 -4.62 -12.66
N ASP A 37 -2.79 -4.93 -12.21
CA ASP A 37 -4.02 -4.86 -13.00
C ASP A 37 -4.73 -3.50 -12.90
N ASN A 38 -4.11 -2.53 -12.21
CA ASN A 38 -4.63 -1.18 -11.93
C ASN A 38 -5.91 -1.15 -11.09
N THR A 39 -6.20 -2.19 -10.31
CA THR A 39 -7.36 -2.19 -9.39
C THR A 39 -7.22 -1.18 -8.23
N PHE A 40 -6.00 -0.82 -7.84
CA PHE A 40 -5.74 0.32 -6.95
C PHE A 40 -4.39 0.99 -7.25
N ASP A 41 -4.29 2.26 -6.86
CA ASP A 41 -3.06 3.06 -6.83
C ASP A 41 -3.14 4.07 -5.67
N THR A 42 -2.10 4.18 -4.84
CA THR A 42 -2.05 5.12 -3.72
C THR A 42 -1.73 6.56 -4.11
N ALA A 43 -1.38 6.80 -5.37
CA ALA A 43 -0.59 7.94 -5.84
C ALA A 43 0.80 8.02 -5.16
N PRO A 44 1.69 8.95 -5.56
CA PRO A 44 2.95 9.20 -4.88
C PRO A 44 2.78 9.53 -3.39
N LEU A 45 3.50 8.78 -2.56
CA LEU A 45 3.66 8.98 -1.13
C LEU A 45 5.09 9.44 -0.87
N SER A 46 5.24 10.60 -0.24
CA SER A 46 6.50 11.12 0.29
C SER A 46 6.65 10.78 1.76
N GLY A 47 7.84 11.08 2.32
CA GLY A 47 8.19 11.04 3.74
C GLY A 47 7.03 11.14 4.73
N GLY A 48 6.61 10.01 5.31
CA GLY A 48 5.59 9.95 6.37
C GLY A 48 4.14 10.05 5.89
N GLN A 49 3.88 10.11 4.58
CA GLN A 49 2.53 10.10 4.02
C GLN A 49 1.94 8.68 4.03
N SER A 50 0.62 8.61 4.02
CA SER A 50 -0.11 7.34 3.99
C SER A 50 -1.30 7.41 3.05
N ALA A 51 -1.69 6.24 2.54
CA ALA A 51 -2.92 6.03 1.79
C ALA A 51 -3.61 4.75 2.26
N ASP A 52 -4.94 4.76 2.20
CA ASP A 52 -5.78 3.63 2.57
C ASP A 52 -6.33 2.98 1.30
N VAL A 53 -6.18 1.66 1.18
CA VAL A 53 -6.73 0.84 0.10
C VAL A 53 -7.72 -0.15 0.71
N VAL A 54 -8.94 -0.17 0.19
CA VAL A 54 -9.96 -1.17 0.59
C VAL A 54 -9.82 -2.38 -0.33
N ILE A 55 -9.72 -3.57 0.26
CA ILE A 55 -9.73 -4.83 -0.47
C ILE A 55 -11.19 -5.27 -0.61
N ASP A 56 -11.80 -5.01 -1.75
CA ASP A 56 -13.24 -5.24 -1.98
C ASP A 56 -13.55 -6.51 -2.78
N GLN A 57 -12.52 -7.18 -3.31
CA GLN A 57 -12.64 -8.45 -4.03
C GLN A 57 -11.60 -9.47 -3.55
N PRO A 58 -11.95 -10.77 -3.56
CA PRO A 58 -10.97 -11.83 -3.31
C PRO A 58 -10.02 -11.96 -4.51
N GLY A 59 -8.74 -12.26 -4.25
CA GLY A 59 -7.72 -12.40 -5.29
C GLY A 59 -6.33 -12.68 -4.73
N THR A 60 -5.32 -12.67 -5.60
CA THR A 60 -3.89 -12.77 -5.27
C THR A 60 -3.08 -11.93 -6.23
#